data_AF-A0A2R6RC87-F1
#
_entry.id   AF-A0A2R6RC87-F1
#
_cell.length_a   1.000
_cell.length_b   1.000
_cell.length_c   1.000
_cell.angle_alpha   90.00
_cell.angle_beta   90.00
_cell.angle_gamma   90.00
#
_symmetry.space_group_name_H-M   'P 1'
#
loop_
_entity.id
_entity.type
_entity.pdbx_description
1 polymer ?
#
loop_
_entity_poly.entity_id
_entity_poly.type
_entity_poly.pdbx_seq_one_letter_code
_entity_poly.pdbx_strand_id
1 'polypeptide(L)'
;MLPPPPGSFLDREELIQHVGEFALSQGYVVTIKQSRKDRDVILGCDRGGVYRNRRKPIEESSAEQSRRKKTGYRFTNCPFECVGKKDGDLWVLTIKNGTHNHEPLKDISEHPSARRFTESEVVLIKEMTEAGLKPRQILKRLRQSNPELLSTPKHVYNIKSRLRQGNVSVKRFKTLRTQPPAVGNLHLPTTSEPSWRQRNPPRVPNLIAGRFVGSQSSTSIDVINPATKQVVCQVPLTTPEEFKAAVFAAKRAFPSWRDTPVTTRQRIMFKLRELIRRDIDKLAMNITTEQGKTLKDSYNEVLRGLEVAEHACGTASMQMGNFASNMSNGIDNYAIREPLGVCAGICPSNFPAMVPLWMFLVAVTCGNTFILKPSEKDPGASITLSELALEAGLPKGVLNIVHGTHDIVNSICDDDDDVKIVSFVGSETASMYGYKRPSASGKRVIQSNMGAKNHAIVMPDASMDTTLNALVAAGFGSAGQKCMTISTVIFVEGSHLWEDKLVELVKSLKSKSWN
;
A
#
# COMPACT_ATOMS: atom_id res chain seq x y z
N MET A 1 -38.91 10.49 28.42
CA MET A 1 -37.98 9.52 27.81
C MET A 1 -38.57 8.15 27.99
N LEU A 2 -38.88 7.48 26.89
CA LEU A 2 -39.35 6.10 26.92
C LEU A 2 -38.16 5.14 26.88
N PRO A 3 -38.23 3.95 27.50
CA PRO A 3 -37.25 2.91 27.26
C PRO A 3 -37.46 2.29 25.86
N PRO A 4 -36.39 1.73 25.24
CA PRO A 4 -36.50 1.08 23.94
C PRO A 4 -37.44 -0.14 23.99
N PRO A 5 -38.26 -0.38 22.96
CA PRO A 5 -39.17 -1.51 22.94
C PRO A 5 -38.38 -2.84 23.07
N PRO A 6 -38.88 -3.82 23.84
CA PRO A 6 -38.25 -5.13 23.92
C PRO A 6 -38.29 -5.81 22.54
N GLY A 7 -37.19 -6.44 22.14
CA GLY A 7 -37.04 -7.09 20.84
C GLY A 7 -35.97 -8.18 20.85
N SER A 8 -36.08 -9.10 19.91
CA SER A 8 -35.08 -10.14 19.62
C SER A 8 -34.30 -9.78 18.36
N PHE A 9 -32.98 -9.86 18.43
CA PHE A 9 -32.05 -9.51 17.35
C PHE A 9 -31.18 -10.70 16.99
N LEU A 10 -30.78 -10.83 15.72
CA LEU A 10 -29.91 -11.91 15.26
C LEU A 10 -28.48 -11.69 15.77
N ASP A 11 -28.02 -10.43 15.72
CA ASP A 11 -26.67 -10.07 16.13
C ASP A 11 -26.63 -9.13 17.33
N ARG A 12 -25.59 -9.32 18.15
CA ARG A 12 -25.24 -8.45 19.29
C ARG A 12 -25.10 -6.98 18.85
N GLU A 13 -24.57 -6.76 17.65
CA GLU A 13 -24.31 -5.42 17.13
C GLU A 13 -25.60 -4.70 16.72
N GLU A 14 -26.56 -5.42 16.14
CA GLU A 14 -27.88 -4.88 15.80
C GLU A 14 -28.65 -4.43 17.03
N LEU A 15 -28.60 -5.22 18.12
CA LEU A 15 -29.23 -4.85 19.40
C LEU A 15 -28.65 -3.55 19.95
N ILE A 16 -27.33 -3.39 19.92
CA ILE A 16 -26.67 -2.17 20.43
C ILE A 16 -27.02 -0.96 19.56
N GLN A 17 -27.08 -1.13 18.24
CA GLN A 17 -27.45 -0.07 17.31
C GLN A 17 -28.90 0.37 17.51
N HIS A 18 -29.84 -0.59 17.60
CA HIS A 18 -31.25 -0.31 17.83
C HIS A 18 -31.49 0.49 19.13
N VAL A 19 -30.85 0.08 20.23
CA VAL A 19 -30.93 0.80 21.51
C VAL A 19 -30.30 2.20 21.41
N GLY A 20 -29.21 2.34 20.66
CA GLY A 20 -28.55 3.63 20.45
C GLY A 20 -29.40 4.62 19.65
N GLU A 21 -29.98 4.19 18.54
CA GLU A 21 -30.85 5.01 17.69
C GLU A 21 -32.14 5.42 18.40
N PHE A 22 -32.74 4.49 19.15
CA PHE A 22 -33.92 4.80 19.95
C PHE A 22 -33.61 5.79 21.09
N ALA A 23 -32.47 5.65 21.76
CA ALA A 23 -32.06 6.58 22.81
C ALA A 23 -31.85 8.00 22.26
N LEU A 24 -31.22 8.12 21.09
CA LEU A 24 -31.02 9.40 20.41
C LEU A 24 -32.34 10.08 20.06
N SER A 25 -33.33 9.34 19.55
CA SER A 25 -34.65 9.91 19.23
C SER A 25 -35.38 10.43 20.46
N GLN A 26 -35.07 9.86 21.63
CA GLN A 26 -35.64 10.26 22.92
C GLN A 26 -34.78 11.27 23.70
N GLY A 27 -33.67 11.75 23.12
CA GLY A 27 -32.84 12.82 23.69
C GLY A 27 -31.89 12.39 24.81
N TYR A 28 -31.45 11.13 24.83
CA TYR A 28 -30.43 10.62 25.76
C TYR A 28 -29.42 9.69 25.07
N VAL A 29 -28.25 9.51 25.69
CA VAL A 29 -27.18 8.66 25.12
C VAL A 29 -26.89 7.50 26.06
N VAL A 30 -26.75 6.32 25.48
CA VAL A 30 -26.49 5.06 26.19
C VAL A 30 -25.06 4.61 25.91
N THR A 31 -24.39 4.09 26.94
CA THR A 31 -23.06 3.49 26.83
C THR A 31 -23.03 2.08 27.41
N ILE A 32 -22.06 1.30 26.96
CA ILE A 32 -21.82 -0.04 27.48
C ILE A 32 -21.18 0.07 28.86
N LYS A 33 -21.93 -0.28 29.92
CA LYS A 33 -21.41 -0.33 31.30
C LYS A 33 -20.61 -1.61 31.54
N GLN A 34 -21.12 -2.75 31.07
CA GLN A 34 -20.48 -4.05 31.22
C GLN A 34 -20.82 -4.91 30.01
N SER A 35 -19.86 -5.71 29.53
CA SER A 35 -20.10 -6.65 28.44
C SER A 35 -19.27 -7.90 28.62
N ARG A 36 -19.92 -9.07 28.56
CA ARG A 36 -19.29 -10.38 28.45
C ARG A 36 -19.58 -10.89 27.04
N LYS A 37 -18.53 -11.08 26.24
CA LYS A 37 -18.59 -11.22 24.77
C LYS A 37 -19.66 -12.21 24.28
N ASP A 38 -19.91 -13.29 25.02
CA ASP A 38 -20.76 -14.39 24.55
C ASP A 38 -21.99 -14.69 25.44
N ARG A 39 -22.32 -13.81 26.40
CA ARG A 39 -23.46 -14.06 27.32
C ARG A 39 -24.39 -12.87 27.51
N ASP A 40 -23.85 -11.69 27.82
CA ASP A 40 -24.66 -10.52 28.14
C ASP A 40 -23.97 -9.17 27.86
N VAL A 41 -24.78 -8.16 27.56
CA VAL A 41 -24.36 -6.77 27.40
C VAL A 41 -25.29 -5.89 28.24
N ILE A 42 -24.71 -5.11 29.14
CA ILE A 42 -25.43 -4.13 29.97
C ILE A 42 -25.16 -2.74 29.41
N LEU A 43 -26.25 -2.08 29.02
CA LEU A 43 -26.28 -0.75 28.44
C LEU A 43 -26.92 0.20 29.46
N GLY A 44 -26.32 1.36 29.71
CA GLY A 44 -26.85 2.35 30.65
C GLY A 44 -26.63 3.79 30.21
N CYS A 45 -27.42 4.73 30.73
CA CYS A 45 -27.37 6.13 30.31
C CYS A 45 -26.06 6.83 30.73
N ASP A 46 -25.44 7.54 29.78
CA ASP A 46 -24.10 8.17 29.89
C ASP A 46 -24.15 9.59 30.49
N ARG A 47 -24.88 9.75 31.60
CA ARG A 47 -24.79 10.94 32.47
C ARG A 47 -24.04 10.58 33.76
N GLY A 48 -22.72 10.71 33.73
CA GLY A 48 -21.86 10.51 34.90
C GLY A 48 -20.49 11.18 34.73
N GLY A 49 -20.10 12.04 35.67
CA GLY A 49 -18.79 12.70 35.65
C GLY A 49 -18.37 13.26 37.01
N VAL A 50 -17.38 12.62 37.64
CA VAL A 50 -16.64 13.14 38.79
C VAL A 50 -15.56 14.10 38.30
N TYR A 51 -15.57 15.36 38.76
CA TYR A 51 -14.39 16.23 38.69
C TYR A 51 -13.71 16.29 40.07
N ARG A 52 -12.51 15.71 40.18
CA ARG A 52 -11.61 15.91 41.33
C ARG A 52 -11.14 17.37 41.34
N ASN A 53 -11.43 18.10 42.42
CA ASN A 53 -10.79 19.38 42.70
C ASN A 53 -9.34 19.13 43.15
N ARG A 54 -8.38 19.69 42.42
CA ARG A 54 -6.99 19.83 42.92
C ARG A 54 -6.84 21.26 43.42
N ARG A 55 -7.01 21.49 44.73
CA ARG A 55 -6.50 22.72 45.37
C ARG A 55 -5.00 22.52 45.58
N LYS A 56 -4.16 23.43 45.06
CA LYS A 56 -2.82 23.70 45.60
C LYS A 56 -2.97 24.84 46.61
N PRO A 57 -2.24 24.83 47.74
CA PRO A 57 -2.18 25.97 48.65
C PRO A 57 -1.25 27.03 48.03
N ILE A 58 -1.68 28.28 47.99
CA ILE A 58 -0.78 29.44 47.85
C ILE A 58 -1.22 30.42 48.93
N GLU A 59 -0.23 30.72 49.78
CA GLU A 59 -0.28 31.71 50.84
C GLU A 59 -0.47 33.13 50.29
N GLU A 60 -1.19 33.89 51.11
CA GLU A 60 -1.43 35.32 51.18
C GLU A 60 -0.53 36.27 50.37
N SER A 61 -1.14 37.15 49.58
CA SER A 61 -1.19 38.59 49.89
C SER A 61 -2.00 39.40 48.85
N SER A 62 -3.00 40.14 49.36
CA SER A 62 -3.64 41.39 48.86
C SER A 62 -4.23 41.42 47.43
N ALA A 63 -5.57 41.31 47.34
CA ALA A 63 -6.53 42.39 46.98
C ALA A 63 -6.69 42.55 45.46
N GLU A 64 -7.79 42.11 44.81
CA GLU A 64 -9.15 42.63 44.98
C GLU A 64 -10.23 41.63 44.47
N GLN A 65 -11.41 41.73 45.08
CA GLN A 65 -12.74 41.29 44.63
C GLN A 65 -13.05 39.79 44.58
N SER A 66 -13.54 39.33 45.73
CA SER A 66 -14.40 38.16 45.89
C SER A 66 -15.66 38.24 45.03
N ARG A 67 -15.90 37.23 44.18
CA ARG A 67 -17.27 36.76 43.87
C ARG A 67 -17.45 35.32 44.35
N ARG A 68 -18.36 35.21 45.31
CA ARG A 68 -18.82 34.01 46.01
C ARG A 68 -19.21 32.88 45.04
N LYS A 69 -18.78 31.66 45.35
CA LYS A 69 -19.22 30.42 44.70
C LYS A 69 -20.72 30.19 44.91
N LYS A 70 -21.43 29.82 43.84
CA LYS A 70 -22.59 28.92 43.95
C LYS A 70 -22.08 27.47 43.93
N THR A 71 -22.22 26.81 45.07
CA THR A 71 -22.21 25.35 45.22
C THR A 71 -23.41 24.75 44.48
N GLY A 72 -23.17 23.80 43.57
CA GLY A 72 -24.20 23.13 42.79
C GLY A 72 -23.90 21.64 42.59
N TYR A 73 -24.57 20.84 43.43
CA TYR A 73 -25.00 19.43 43.36
C TYR A 73 -24.22 18.40 42.52
N ARG A 74 -23.83 17.29 43.20
CA ARG A 74 -23.45 15.99 42.62
C ARG A 74 -24.53 15.55 41.62
N PHE A 75 -24.15 15.25 40.38
CA PHE A 75 -25.00 14.43 39.52
C PHE A 75 -24.84 12.95 39.90
N THR A 76 -25.92 12.35 40.40
CA THR A 76 -26.09 10.90 40.59
C THR A 76 -26.18 10.22 39.22
N ASN A 77 -25.39 9.16 39.01
CA ASN A 77 -25.49 8.29 37.82
C ASN A 77 -26.96 7.96 37.52
N CYS A 78 -27.39 8.14 36.28
CA CYS A 78 -28.77 7.83 35.87
C CYS A 78 -29.06 6.33 36.11
N PRO A 79 -30.22 5.97 36.71
CA PRO A 79 -30.56 4.59 37.05
C PRO A 79 -31.01 3.74 35.85
N PHE A 80 -31.14 4.32 34.66
CA PHE A 80 -31.54 3.61 33.45
C PHE A 80 -30.52 2.53 33.07
N GLU A 81 -31.01 1.30 32.96
CA GLU A 81 -30.24 0.13 32.53
C GLU A 81 -31.10 -0.84 31.72
N CYS A 82 -30.59 -1.26 30.57
CA CYS A 82 -31.13 -2.34 29.77
C CYS A 82 -30.05 -3.41 29.54
N VAL A 83 -30.48 -4.66 29.39
CA VAL A 83 -29.61 -5.82 29.26
C VAL A 83 -30.00 -6.60 28.01
N GLY A 84 -29.05 -6.80 27.12
CA GLY A 84 -29.15 -7.81 26.07
C GLY A 84 -28.58 -9.13 26.57
N LYS A 85 -29.38 -10.19 26.60
CA LYS A 85 -28.93 -11.56 26.91
C LYS A 85 -29.04 -12.43 25.66
N LYS A 86 -28.09 -13.35 25.48
CA LYS A 86 -28.17 -14.37 24.43
C LYS A 86 -29.05 -15.53 24.90
N ASP A 87 -30.13 -15.81 24.17
CA ASP A 87 -31.06 -16.92 24.40
C ASP A 87 -31.14 -17.76 23.11
N GLY A 88 -30.50 -18.94 23.12
CA GLY A 88 -30.26 -19.72 21.90
C GLY A 88 -29.38 -18.98 20.88
N ASP A 89 -29.88 -18.85 19.65
CA ASP A 89 -29.22 -18.12 18.55
C ASP A 89 -29.64 -16.64 18.45
N LEU A 90 -30.51 -16.16 19.33
CA LEU A 90 -31.04 -14.79 19.31
C LEU A 90 -30.62 -13.98 20.54
N TRP A 91 -30.49 -12.67 20.36
CA TRP A 91 -30.22 -11.70 21.41
C TRP A 91 -31.50 -11.01 21.85
N VAL A 92 -31.91 -11.21 23.10
CA VAL A 92 -33.15 -10.64 23.66
C VAL A 92 -32.82 -9.43 24.53
N LEU A 93 -33.48 -8.30 24.23
CA LEU A 93 -33.38 -7.07 25.02
C LEU A 93 -34.39 -7.07 26.18
N THR A 94 -33.90 -6.97 27.42
CA THR A 94 -34.72 -6.81 28.63
C THR A 94 -34.39 -5.49 29.32
N ILE A 95 -35.41 -4.68 29.64
CA ILE A 95 -35.23 -3.45 30.41
C ILE A 95 -35.16 -3.83 31.89
N LYS A 96 -34.06 -3.50 32.58
CA LYS A 96 -33.95 -3.68 34.04
C LYS A 96 -34.60 -2.50 34.77
N ASN A 97 -34.25 -1.28 34.37
CA ASN A 97 -34.77 -0.04 34.94
C ASN A 97 -35.09 0.94 33.80
N GLY A 98 -36.37 1.27 33.62
CA GLY A 98 -36.85 2.17 32.55
C GLY A 98 -36.93 3.66 32.95
N THR A 99 -36.66 4.01 34.20
CA THR A 99 -36.82 5.38 34.73
C THR A 99 -35.53 6.19 34.57
N HIS A 100 -35.66 7.44 34.10
CA HIS A 100 -34.56 8.41 34.05
C HIS A 100 -34.73 9.47 35.14
N ASN A 101 -33.64 9.91 35.76
CA ASN A 101 -33.64 10.96 36.79
C ASN A 101 -33.39 12.36 36.21
N HIS A 102 -33.66 12.57 34.92
CA HIS A 102 -33.41 13.83 34.24
C HIS A 102 -34.37 14.05 33.06
N GLU A 103 -34.46 15.30 32.60
CA GLU A 103 -35.21 15.67 31.40
C GLU A 103 -34.42 15.39 30.11
N PRO A 104 -35.10 15.14 28.98
CA PRO A 104 -34.48 14.93 27.67
C PRO A 104 -33.73 16.19 27.22
N LEU A 105 -32.56 16.02 26.60
CA LEU A 105 -31.82 17.15 26.03
C LEU A 105 -32.52 17.67 24.78
N LYS A 106 -32.76 18.98 24.72
CA LYS A 106 -33.32 19.67 23.55
C LYS A 106 -32.32 19.80 22.40
N ASP A 107 -31.03 19.85 22.72
CA ASP A 107 -29.94 19.81 21.74
C ASP A 107 -28.89 18.76 22.14
N ILE A 108 -28.72 17.75 21.28
CA ILE A 108 -27.78 16.63 21.46
C ILE A 108 -26.33 17.12 21.35
N SER A 109 -26.09 18.27 20.70
CA SER A 109 -24.77 18.88 20.54
C SER A 109 -24.15 19.33 21.89
N GLU A 110 -24.99 19.61 22.88
CA GLU A 110 -24.56 20.00 24.23
C GLU A 110 -24.15 18.80 25.11
N HIS A 111 -24.49 17.57 24.70
CA HIS A 111 -24.19 16.38 25.49
C HIS A 111 -22.68 16.08 25.55
N PRO A 112 -22.11 15.67 26.69
CA PRO A 112 -20.70 15.32 26.81
C PRO A 112 -20.21 14.25 25.82
N SER A 113 -21.10 13.40 25.30
CA SER A 113 -20.78 12.41 24.26
C SER A 113 -20.48 13.03 22.90
N ALA A 114 -21.07 14.19 22.55
CA ALA A 114 -20.81 14.89 21.30
C ALA A 114 -19.36 15.43 21.20
N ARG A 115 -18.67 15.51 22.35
CA ARG A 115 -17.25 15.91 22.46
C ARG A 115 -16.29 14.72 22.43
N ARG A 116 -16.79 13.49 22.27
CA ARG A 116 -15.96 12.29 22.09
C ARG A 116 -15.59 12.17 20.62
N PHE A 117 -14.37 11.69 20.37
CA PHE A 117 -13.87 11.47 19.03
C PHE A 117 -14.39 10.14 18.48
N THR A 118 -14.65 10.09 17.19
CA THR A 118 -15.05 8.87 16.47
C THR A 118 -13.89 7.88 16.35
N GLU A 119 -14.16 6.62 16.03
CA GLU A 119 -13.10 5.60 15.86
C GLU A 119 -12.07 6.02 14.80
N SER A 120 -12.54 6.57 13.68
CA SER A 120 -11.67 7.10 12.63
C SER A 120 -10.80 8.27 13.13
N GLU A 121 -11.38 9.19 13.89
CA GLU A 121 -10.63 10.30 14.49
C GLU A 121 -9.63 9.82 15.55
N VAL A 122 -9.94 8.77 16.31
CA VAL A 122 -9.01 8.18 17.31
C VAL A 122 -7.83 7.49 16.62
N VAL A 123 -8.04 6.80 15.49
CA VAL A 123 -6.96 6.23 14.67
C VAL A 123 -6.05 7.33 14.13
N LEU A 124 -6.63 8.38 13.54
CA LEU A 124 -5.90 9.56 13.10
C LEU A 124 -5.13 10.24 14.23
N ILE A 125 -5.71 10.34 15.42
CA ILE A 125 -5.00 10.85 16.61
C ILE A 125 -3.82 9.94 16.94
N LYS A 126 -3.97 8.62 16.88
CA LYS A 126 -2.88 7.66 17.14
C LYS A 126 -1.73 7.84 16.15
N GLU A 127 -2.02 7.84 14.85
CA GLU A 127 -1.03 8.05 13.79
C GLU A 127 -0.30 9.39 13.95
N MET A 128 -1.05 10.48 14.19
CA MET A 128 -0.46 11.80 14.41
C MET A 128 0.33 11.88 15.73
N THR A 129 0.00 11.07 16.72
CA THR A 129 0.74 10.96 17.98
C THR A 129 2.07 10.24 17.77
N GLU A 130 2.07 9.15 17.01
CA GLU A 130 3.27 8.40 16.63
C GLU A 130 4.20 9.24 15.74
N ALA A 131 3.63 10.10 14.90
CA ALA A 131 4.36 11.13 14.14
C ALA A 131 4.88 12.31 15.00
N GLY A 132 4.70 12.28 16.33
CA GLY A 132 5.28 13.27 17.26
C GLY A 132 4.56 14.63 17.34
N LEU A 133 3.36 14.78 16.78
CA LEU A 133 2.66 16.08 16.73
C LEU A 133 2.09 16.50 18.08
N LYS A 134 2.13 17.82 18.38
CA LYS A 134 1.57 18.38 19.62
C LYS A 134 0.02 18.35 19.59
N PRO A 135 -0.68 18.14 20.72
CA PRO A 135 -2.15 18.02 20.75
C PRO A 135 -2.94 19.18 20.11
N ARG A 136 -2.41 20.41 20.17
CA ARG A 136 -3.02 21.58 19.51
C ARG A 136 -2.96 21.48 17.98
N GLN A 137 -1.87 20.94 17.43
CA GLN A 137 -1.70 20.73 15.98
C GLN A 137 -2.59 19.59 15.48
N ILE A 138 -2.71 18.52 16.28
CA ILE A 138 -3.63 17.41 16.01
C ILE A 138 -5.06 17.93 15.92
N LEU A 139 -5.50 18.71 16.90
CA LEU A 139 -6.86 19.28 16.89
C LEU A 139 -7.08 20.24 15.72
N LYS A 140 -6.07 21.03 15.34
CA LYS A 140 -6.16 21.92 14.17
C LYS A 140 -6.39 21.14 12.87
N ARG A 141 -5.69 20.01 12.69
CA ARG A 141 -5.89 19.11 11.55
C ARG A 141 -7.25 18.39 11.58
N LEU A 142 -7.66 17.92 12.75
CA LEU A 142 -8.98 17.31 12.89
C LEU A 142 -10.12 18.30 12.58
N ARG A 143 -9.95 19.58 12.92
CA ARG A 143 -10.89 20.64 12.55
C ARG A 143 -10.88 21.00 11.07
N GLN A 144 -9.78 20.76 10.35
CA GLN A 144 -9.75 20.91 8.89
C GLN A 144 -10.57 19.83 8.20
N SER A 145 -10.56 18.61 8.74
CA SER A 145 -11.38 17.50 8.24
C SER A 145 -12.83 17.56 8.73
N ASN A 146 -13.08 18.11 9.91
CA ASN A 146 -14.40 18.24 10.51
C ASN A 146 -14.57 19.60 11.22
N PRO A 147 -15.10 20.63 10.52
CA PRO A 147 -15.21 21.98 11.07
C PRO A 147 -16.17 22.09 12.27
N GLU A 148 -17.11 21.15 12.44
CA GLU A 148 -18.05 21.12 13.58
C GLU A 148 -17.51 20.41 14.84
N LEU A 149 -16.19 20.21 14.92
CA LEU A 149 -15.59 19.49 16.04
C LEU A 149 -15.50 20.37 17.30
N LEU A 150 -16.42 20.15 18.25
CA LEU A 150 -16.48 20.80 19.57
C LEU A 150 -15.40 20.34 20.56
N SER A 151 -14.48 19.46 20.14
CA SER A 151 -13.42 18.90 20.99
C SER A 151 -12.35 19.93 21.35
N THR A 152 -11.78 19.80 22.55
CA THR A 152 -10.70 20.67 23.08
C THR A 152 -9.36 19.93 23.13
N PRO A 153 -8.21 20.63 23.22
CA PRO A 153 -6.89 19.99 23.33
C PRO A 153 -6.76 19.03 24.52
N LYS A 154 -7.55 19.25 25.59
CA LYS A 154 -7.62 18.38 26.77
C LYS A 154 -8.18 16.99 26.42
N HIS A 155 -9.13 16.89 25.49
CA HIS A 155 -9.68 15.61 25.05
C HIS A 155 -8.65 14.80 24.27
N VAL A 156 -7.86 15.44 23.40
CA VAL A 156 -6.73 14.82 22.71
C VAL A 156 -5.68 14.32 23.72
N TYR A 157 -5.41 15.09 24.77
CA TYR A 157 -4.48 14.69 25.82
C TYR A 157 -4.95 13.43 26.58
N ASN A 158 -6.25 13.34 26.88
CA ASN A 158 -6.83 12.16 27.53
C ASN A 158 -6.73 10.91 26.65
N ILE A 159 -6.94 11.04 25.33
CA ILE A 159 -6.76 9.93 24.38
C ILE A 159 -5.29 9.51 24.31
N LYS A 160 -4.37 10.47 24.16
CA LYS A 160 -2.92 10.18 24.21
C LYS A 160 -2.50 9.48 25.50
N SER A 161 -3.09 9.85 26.63
CA SER A 161 -2.82 9.19 27.91
C SER A 161 -3.36 7.76 27.94
N ARG A 162 -4.57 7.53 27.41
CA ARG A 162 -5.18 6.19 27.35
C ARG A 162 -4.47 5.25 26.36
N LEU A 163 -4.01 5.78 25.23
CA LEU A 163 -3.19 5.04 24.25
C LEU A 163 -1.85 4.63 24.86
N ARG A 164 -1.20 5.50 25.66
CA ARG A 164 0.07 5.17 26.34
C ARG A 164 -0.07 4.13 27.45
N GLN A 165 -1.23 4.04 28.10
CA GLN A 165 -1.48 3.06 29.17
C GLN A 165 -1.83 1.66 28.64
N GLY A 166 -1.78 1.40 27.34
CA GLY A 166 -2.08 0.08 26.74
C GLY A 166 -3.54 -0.38 26.88
N ASN A 167 -4.42 0.43 27.46
CA ASN A 167 -5.79 0.06 27.82
C ASN A 167 -6.82 0.20 26.69
N VAL A 168 -6.39 0.43 25.44
CA VAL A 168 -7.29 0.76 24.32
C VAL A 168 -7.01 -0.08 23.09
N SER A 169 -7.86 -1.08 22.84
CA SER A 169 -8.13 -1.57 21.49
C SER A 169 -9.05 -0.56 20.80
N VAL A 170 -8.69 -0.13 19.59
CA VAL A 170 -9.41 0.87 18.77
C VAL A 170 -10.91 0.53 18.61
N LYS A 171 -11.28 -0.76 18.73
CA LYS A 171 -12.66 -1.28 18.66
C LYS A 171 -13.61 -0.85 19.79
N ARG A 172 -13.17 -0.04 20.77
CA ARG A 172 -13.99 0.36 21.95
C ARG A 172 -14.53 1.81 21.89
N PHE A 173 -14.43 2.50 20.76
CA PHE A 173 -14.79 3.93 20.66
C PHE A 173 -15.92 4.21 19.65
N LYS A 174 -17.02 3.44 19.65
CA LYS A 174 -18.22 3.81 18.88
C LYS A 174 -18.88 5.05 19.52
N THR A 175 -18.74 6.21 18.89
CA THR A 175 -19.51 7.43 19.21
C THR A 175 -20.64 7.63 18.21
N LEU A 176 -21.84 7.83 18.73
CA LEU A 176 -23.10 8.11 18.03
C LEU A 176 -23.13 9.56 17.49
N ARG A 177 -22.41 9.86 16.41
CA ARG A 177 -22.57 11.13 15.66
C ARG A 177 -22.98 10.80 14.22
N THR A 178 -24.18 11.20 13.83
CA THR A 178 -24.73 11.06 12.47
C THR A 178 -24.05 12.03 11.50
N GLN A 179 -23.75 11.57 10.28
CA GLN A 179 -23.24 12.41 9.18
C GLN A 179 -24.41 13.08 8.42
N PRO A 180 -24.25 14.29 7.85
CA PRO A 180 -25.28 14.91 7.02
C PRO A 180 -25.29 14.32 5.60
N PRO A 181 -26.46 14.24 4.93
CA PRO A 181 -26.56 13.71 3.58
C PRO A 181 -26.13 14.76 2.53
N ALA A 182 -25.45 14.31 1.48
CA ALA A 182 -25.04 15.14 0.35
C ALA A 182 -26.26 15.57 -0.49
N VAL A 183 -26.31 16.85 -0.84
CA VAL A 183 -27.30 17.47 -1.73
C VAL A 183 -27.11 16.94 -3.16
N GLY A 184 -28.24 16.57 -3.77
CA GLY A 184 -28.30 15.83 -5.02
C GLY A 184 -28.14 16.65 -6.29
N ASN A 185 -28.05 15.91 -7.40
CA ASN A 185 -28.75 16.22 -8.64
C ASN A 185 -29.10 14.90 -9.35
N LEU A 186 -30.40 14.74 -9.59
CA LEU A 186 -31.05 13.64 -10.28
C LEU A 186 -31.08 13.93 -11.78
N HIS A 187 -30.60 12.98 -12.59
CA HIS A 187 -31.31 12.55 -13.78
C HIS A 187 -30.90 11.12 -14.12
N LEU A 188 -31.80 10.18 -13.85
CA LEU A 188 -31.75 8.80 -14.33
C LEU A 188 -32.35 8.74 -15.75
N PRO A 189 -31.72 8.01 -16.67
CA PRO A 189 -32.45 7.18 -17.61
C PRO A 189 -32.37 5.73 -17.13
N THR A 190 -33.54 5.13 -17.13
CA THR A 190 -33.87 3.73 -16.86
C THR A 190 -33.15 2.80 -17.85
N THR A 191 -32.11 2.12 -17.40
CA THR A 191 -31.69 0.80 -17.91
C THR A 191 -30.88 0.12 -16.81
N SER A 192 -31.36 -1.03 -16.35
CA SER A 192 -30.71 -1.88 -15.36
C SER A 192 -29.40 -2.45 -15.93
N GLU A 193 -28.27 -1.78 -15.70
CA GLU A 193 -26.95 -2.38 -15.89
C GLU A 193 -26.47 -3.04 -14.57
N PRO A 194 -25.86 -4.24 -14.64
CA PRO A 194 -25.41 -4.97 -13.48
C PRO A 194 -24.29 -4.25 -12.71
N SER A 195 -24.31 -4.40 -11.38
CA SER A 195 -23.59 -3.65 -10.34
C SER A 195 -22.05 -3.68 -10.38
N TRP A 196 -21.42 -4.34 -11.35
CA TRP A 196 -19.95 -4.38 -11.49
C TRP A 196 -19.36 -3.17 -12.22
N ARG A 197 -20.17 -2.34 -12.88
CA ARG A 197 -19.70 -1.11 -13.56
C ARG A 197 -19.60 0.13 -12.66
N GLN A 198 -20.00 0.06 -11.39
CA GLN A 198 -20.10 1.24 -10.50
C GLN A 198 -18.95 1.43 -9.50
N ARG A 199 -17.88 0.62 -9.55
CA ARG A 199 -16.63 0.96 -8.84
C ARG A 199 -15.66 1.56 -9.85
N ASN A 200 -15.44 2.87 -9.80
CA ASN A 200 -14.29 3.44 -10.51
C ASN A 200 -13.04 2.67 -10.06
N PRO A 201 -12.31 2.02 -10.99
CA PRO A 201 -11.14 1.24 -10.63
C PRO A 201 -10.10 2.15 -9.98
N PRO A 202 -9.37 1.65 -8.95
CA PRO A 202 -8.36 2.45 -8.25
C PRO A 202 -7.29 2.94 -9.22
N ARG A 203 -6.95 4.23 -9.17
CA ARG A 203 -5.86 4.81 -9.95
C ARG A 203 -4.52 4.50 -9.31
N VAL A 204 -3.57 4.02 -10.11
CA VAL A 204 -2.21 3.71 -9.68
C VAL A 204 -1.44 5.02 -9.47
N PRO A 205 -0.87 5.25 -8.27
CA PRO A 205 -0.09 6.46 -8.01
C PRO A 205 1.31 6.38 -8.61
N ASN A 206 1.87 7.51 -9.04
CA ASN A 206 3.29 7.63 -9.31
C ASN A 206 4.07 7.70 -7.98
N LEU A 207 5.31 7.22 -7.96
CA LEU A 207 6.21 7.42 -6.81
C LEU A 207 7.19 8.54 -7.13
N ILE A 208 7.03 9.70 -6.50
CA ILE A 208 7.91 10.86 -6.71
C ILE A 208 8.40 11.36 -5.36
N ALA A 209 9.71 11.51 -5.20
CA ALA A 209 10.34 12.00 -3.96
C ALA A 209 9.91 11.22 -2.70
N GLY A 210 9.71 9.90 -2.83
CA GLY A 210 9.29 9.02 -1.73
C GLY A 210 7.85 9.23 -1.26
N ARG A 211 6.98 9.79 -2.10
CA ARG A 211 5.53 9.91 -1.86
C ARG A 211 4.75 9.36 -3.05
N PHE A 212 3.65 8.67 -2.75
CA PHE A 212 2.66 8.28 -3.75
C PHE A 212 1.84 9.51 -4.14
N VAL A 213 1.98 9.94 -5.39
CA VAL A 213 1.35 11.12 -5.96
C VAL A 213 0.35 10.66 -7.03
N GLY A 214 -0.91 11.06 -6.88
CA GLY A 214 -1.89 10.90 -7.94
C GLY A 214 -1.55 11.84 -9.10
N SER A 215 -1.49 11.31 -10.32
CA SER A 215 -1.19 12.13 -11.50
C SER A 215 -2.32 13.14 -11.76
N GLN A 216 -1.95 14.32 -12.24
CA GLN A 216 -2.84 15.38 -12.69
C GLN A 216 -3.37 15.13 -14.11
N SER A 217 -2.91 14.07 -14.78
CA SER A 217 -3.37 13.72 -16.12
C SER A 217 -4.83 13.30 -16.15
N SER A 218 -5.54 13.75 -17.19
CA SER A 218 -6.91 13.34 -17.49
C SER A 218 -6.96 11.98 -18.18
N THR A 219 -5.86 11.53 -18.78
CA THR A 219 -5.79 10.28 -19.55
C THR A 219 -5.21 9.15 -18.69
N SER A 220 -5.89 8.02 -18.71
CA SER A 220 -5.49 6.79 -18.02
C SER A 220 -5.72 5.57 -18.88
N ILE A 221 -4.90 4.53 -18.68
CA ILE A 221 -5.01 3.22 -19.33
C ILE A 221 -5.61 2.25 -18.32
N ASP A 222 -6.63 1.51 -18.74
CA ASP A 222 -7.24 0.46 -17.93
C ASP A 222 -6.34 -0.78 -17.89
N VAL A 223 -6.02 -1.25 -16.68
CA VAL A 223 -5.38 -2.53 -16.44
C VAL A 223 -6.46 -3.59 -16.37
N ILE A 224 -6.46 -4.50 -17.33
CA ILE A 224 -7.49 -5.52 -17.48
C ILE A 224 -6.93 -6.85 -17.00
N ASN A 225 -7.64 -7.51 -16.08
CA ASN A 225 -7.33 -8.89 -15.72
C ASN A 225 -7.56 -9.77 -16.97
N PRO A 226 -6.53 -10.46 -17.50
CA PRO A 226 -6.65 -11.21 -18.74
C PRO A 226 -7.60 -12.41 -18.64
N ALA A 227 -7.80 -12.96 -17.44
CA ALA A 227 -8.68 -14.10 -17.19
C ALA A 227 -10.16 -13.70 -17.09
N THR A 228 -10.47 -12.60 -16.40
CA THR A 228 -11.87 -12.18 -16.16
C THR A 228 -12.34 -11.05 -17.08
N LYS A 229 -11.42 -10.40 -17.80
CA LYS A 229 -11.63 -9.18 -18.59
C LYS A 229 -12.15 -7.98 -17.77
N GLN A 230 -12.09 -8.05 -16.44
CA GLN A 230 -12.49 -6.96 -15.55
C GLN A 230 -11.32 -5.97 -15.38
N VAL A 231 -11.66 -4.69 -15.20
CA VAL A 231 -10.66 -3.65 -14.93
C VAL A 231 -10.23 -3.75 -13.46
N VAL A 232 -8.93 -3.95 -13.23
CA VAL A 232 -8.31 -4.06 -11.90
C VAL A 232 -7.95 -2.68 -11.37
N CYS A 233 -7.25 -1.89 -12.17
CA CYS A 233 -6.76 -0.56 -11.80
C CYS A 233 -6.60 0.32 -13.05
N GLN A 234 -6.38 1.62 -12.85
CA GLN A 234 -6.15 2.60 -13.92
C GLN A 234 -4.76 3.22 -13.80
N VAL A 235 -3.95 3.12 -14.85
CA VAL A 235 -2.61 3.70 -14.90
C VAL A 235 -2.69 5.10 -15.52
N PRO A 236 -2.26 6.16 -14.82
CA PRO A 236 -2.22 7.48 -15.43
C PRO A 236 -1.12 7.58 -16.48
N LEU A 237 -1.39 8.33 -17.56
CA LEU A 237 -0.35 8.79 -18.47
C LEU A 237 0.29 10.04 -17.86
N THR A 238 1.43 9.85 -17.19
CA THR A 238 2.15 10.91 -16.48
C THR A 238 2.48 12.08 -17.40
N THR A 239 2.30 13.31 -16.91
CA THR A 239 2.63 14.51 -17.68
C THR A 239 4.14 14.74 -17.72
N PRO A 240 4.67 15.48 -18.73
CA PRO A 240 6.08 15.83 -18.77
C PRO A 240 6.56 16.61 -17.53
N GLU A 241 5.68 17.38 -16.89
CA GLU A 241 5.99 18.12 -15.66
C GLU A 241 6.23 17.19 -14.46
N GLU A 242 5.41 16.16 -14.33
CA GLU A 242 5.57 15.13 -13.30
C GLU A 242 6.82 14.29 -13.54
N PHE A 243 7.15 14.00 -14.80
CA PHE A 243 8.41 13.36 -15.15
C PHE A 243 9.61 14.22 -14.74
N LYS A 244 9.62 15.51 -15.10
CA LYS A 244 10.67 16.45 -14.66
C LYS A 244 10.77 16.55 -13.14
N ALA A 245 9.64 16.50 -12.43
CA ALA A 245 9.65 16.47 -10.97
C ALA A 245 10.29 15.19 -10.41
N ALA A 246 10.08 14.03 -11.05
CA ALA A 246 10.74 12.78 -10.69
C ALA A 246 12.26 12.82 -10.94
N VAL A 247 12.68 13.36 -12.10
CA VAL A 247 14.09 13.57 -12.44
C VAL A 247 14.77 14.52 -11.45
N PHE A 248 14.12 15.65 -11.16
CA PHE A 248 14.63 16.62 -10.17
C PHE A 248 14.77 16.01 -8.77
N ALA A 249 13.80 15.19 -8.35
CA ALA A 249 13.86 14.48 -7.08
C ALA A 249 15.04 13.49 -7.03
N ALA A 250 15.26 12.73 -8.11
CA ALA A 250 16.39 11.81 -8.23
C ALA A 250 17.73 12.56 -8.17
N LYS A 251 17.88 13.63 -8.96
CA LYS A 251 19.08 14.48 -8.97
C LYS A 251 19.39 15.07 -7.60
N ARG A 252 18.36 15.55 -6.88
CA ARG A 252 18.53 16.11 -5.53
C ARG A 252 18.95 15.06 -4.50
N ALA A 253 18.45 13.82 -4.63
CA ALA A 253 18.80 12.73 -3.71
C ALA A 253 20.20 12.14 -3.99
N PHE A 254 20.67 12.21 -5.24
CA PHE A 254 21.90 11.54 -5.68
C PHE A 254 23.16 11.88 -4.86
N PRO A 255 23.52 13.14 -4.59
CA PRO A 255 24.73 13.45 -3.81
C PRO A 255 24.72 12.79 -2.43
N SER A 256 23.61 12.92 -1.70
CA SER A 256 23.48 12.33 -0.36
C SER A 256 23.50 10.79 -0.37
N TRP A 257 23.01 10.18 -1.44
CA TRP A 257 22.98 8.73 -1.58
C TRP A 257 24.32 8.14 -2.01
N ARG A 258 25.03 8.83 -2.91
CA ARG A 258 26.41 8.50 -3.30
C ARG A 258 27.33 8.48 -2.09
N ASP A 259 27.22 9.47 -1.21
CA ASP A 259 28.06 9.62 -0.01
C ASP A 259 27.67 8.68 1.13
N THR A 260 26.53 8.00 1.03
CA THR A 260 26.12 7.00 2.02
C THR A 260 27.05 5.78 1.93
N PRO A 261 27.69 5.32 3.02
CA PRO A 261 28.62 4.19 2.97
C PRO A 261 27.99 2.92 2.39
N VAL A 262 28.78 2.14 1.65
CA VAL A 262 28.33 0.90 0.98
C VAL A 262 27.67 -0.07 1.98
N THR A 263 28.20 -0.18 3.19
CA THR A 263 27.67 -1.03 4.26
C THR A 263 26.28 -0.60 4.73
N THR A 264 25.99 0.70 4.74
CA THR A 264 24.65 1.23 5.06
C THR A 264 23.67 0.92 3.94
N ARG A 265 24.09 1.07 2.67
CA ARG A 265 23.26 0.68 1.51
C ARG A 265 22.95 -0.82 1.53
N GLN A 266 23.95 -1.64 1.86
CA GLN A 266 23.81 -3.10 2.00
C GLN A 266 22.80 -3.49 3.09
N ARG A 267 22.80 -2.82 4.25
CA ARG A 267 21.81 -3.06 5.33
C ARG A 267 20.37 -2.79 4.88
N ILE A 268 20.16 -1.79 4.02
CA ILE A 268 18.84 -1.52 3.44
C ILE A 268 18.42 -2.67 2.52
N MET A 269 19.34 -3.22 1.72
CA MET A 269 19.06 -4.38 0.85
C MET A 269 18.73 -5.65 1.65
N PHE A 270 19.44 -5.90 2.76
CA PHE A 270 19.09 -7.00 3.67
C PHE A 270 17.67 -6.86 4.22
N LYS A 271 17.27 -5.66 4.63
CA LYS A 271 15.88 -5.42 5.08
C LYS A 271 14.88 -5.61 3.95
N LEU A 272 15.17 -5.09 2.76
CA LEU A 272 14.29 -5.22 1.60
C LEU A 272 14.08 -6.69 1.21
N ARG A 273 15.14 -7.52 1.25
CA ARG A 273 15.05 -8.97 1.06
C ARG A 273 14.05 -9.61 2.03
N GLU A 274 14.15 -9.31 3.32
CA GLU A 274 13.22 -9.88 4.32
C GLU A 274 11.77 -9.40 4.11
N LEU A 275 11.58 -8.14 3.70
CA LEU A 275 10.26 -7.59 3.39
C LEU A 275 9.64 -8.23 2.14
N ILE A 276 10.43 -8.46 1.09
CA ILE A 276 9.97 -9.19 -0.11
C ILE A 276 9.56 -10.61 0.26
N ARG A 277 10.33 -11.28 1.14
CA ARG A 277 10.00 -12.62 1.61
C ARG A 277 8.73 -12.67 2.46
N ARG A 278 8.49 -11.65 3.29
CA ARG A 278 7.26 -11.51 4.09
C ARG A 278 6.02 -11.37 3.21
N ASP A 279 6.12 -10.56 2.16
CA ASP A 279 4.98 -10.15 1.32
C ASP A 279 4.94 -10.88 -0.04
N ILE A 280 5.61 -12.02 -0.15
CA ILE A 280 5.69 -12.81 -1.38
C ILE A 280 4.32 -13.24 -1.89
N ASP A 281 3.40 -13.62 -1.00
CA ASP A 281 2.04 -14.03 -1.35
C ASP A 281 1.26 -12.86 -1.97
N LYS A 282 1.43 -11.64 -1.42
CA LYS A 282 0.78 -10.42 -1.93
C LYS A 282 1.32 -10.07 -3.31
N LEU A 283 2.63 -10.15 -3.51
CA LEU A 283 3.27 -9.92 -4.80
C LEU A 283 2.79 -10.95 -5.84
N ALA A 284 2.81 -12.24 -5.50
CA ALA A 284 2.41 -13.31 -6.40
C ALA A 284 0.94 -13.19 -6.82
N MET A 285 0.03 -12.85 -5.89
CA MET A 285 -1.38 -12.63 -6.21
C MET A 285 -1.58 -11.43 -7.13
N ASN A 286 -0.84 -10.34 -6.92
CA ASN A 286 -0.96 -9.15 -7.76
C ASN A 286 -0.50 -9.43 -9.20
N ILE A 287 0.66 -10.08 -9.35
CA ILE A 287 1.19 -10.51 -10.66
C ILE A 287 0.20 -11.43 -11.38
N THR A 288 -0.39 -12.39 -10.67
CA THR A 288 -1.38 -13.32 -11.25
C THR A 288 -2.62 -12.56 -11.73
N THR A 289 -3.07 -11.55 -10.98
CA THR A 289 -4.28 -10.78 -11.28
C THR A 289 -4.11 -9.85 -12.48
N GLU A 290 -2.98 -9.15 -12.58
CA GLU A 290 -2.70 -8.19 -13.66
C GLU A 290 -2.14 -8.87 -14.92
N GLN A 291 -1.19 -9.81 -14.76
CA GLN A 291 -0.47 -10.41 -15.89
C GLN A 291 -1.12 -11.71 -16.39
N GLY A 292 -1.75 -12.50 -15.51
CA GLY A 292 -2.47 -13.72 -15.86
C GLY A 292 -1.67 -15.03 -15.82
N LYS A 293 -0.38 -15.01 -15.46
CA LYS A 293 0.39 -16.24 -15.25
C LYS A 293 -0.13 -17.04 -14.07
N THR A 294 0.23 -18.33 -14.01
CA THR A 294 -0.17 -19.19 -12.89
C THR A 294 0.44 -18.67 -11.58
N LEU A 295 -0.27 -18.86 -10.47
CA LEU A 295 0.22 -18.50 -9.14
C LEU A 295 1.61 -19.08 -8.86
N LYS A 296 1.84 -20.34 -9.24
CA LYS A 296 3.15 -21.02 -9.10
C LYS A 296 4.25 -20.29 -9.91
N ASP A 297 3.96 -19.89 -11.14
CA ASP A 297 4.90 -19.10 -11.94
C ASP A 297 5.17 -17.72 -11.31
N SER A 298 4.15 -17.07 -10.75
CA SER A 298 4.28 -15.79 -10.03
C SER A 298 5.17 -15.93 -8.80
N TYR A 299 5.02 -16.98 -8.00
CA TYR A 299 5.93 -17.27 -6.87
C TYR A 299 7.36 -17.43 -7.35
N ASN A 300 7.58 -18.24 -8.39
CA ASN A 300 8.91 -18.47 -8.94
C ASN A 300 9.53 -17.17 -9.45
N GLU A 301 8.76 -16.28 -10.09
CA GLU A 301 9.25 -14.98 -10.51
C GLU A 301 9.73 -14.14 -9.32
N VAL A 302 8.92 -14.03 -8.27
CA VAL A 302 9.30 -13.23 -7.09
C VAL A 302 10.53 -13.82 -6.41
N LEU A 303 10.66 -15.15 -6.35
CA LEU A 303 11.86 -15.82 -5.84
C LEU A 303 13.09 -15.49 -6.69
N ARG A 304 12.99 -15.46 -8.02
CA ARG A 304 14.09 -15.03 -8.90
C ARG A 304 14.45 -13.56 -8.72
N GLY A 305 13.47 -12.71 -8.41
CA GLY A 305 13.71 -11.34 -7.98
C GLY A 305 14.44 -11.26 -6.63
N LEU A 306 14.06 -12.13 -5.67
CA LEU A 306 14.69 -12.24 -4.36
C LEU A 306 16.15 -12.69 -4.45
N GLU A 307 16.48 -13.62 -5.34
CA GLU A 307 17.87 -14.03 -5.62
C GLU A 307 18.74 -12.83 -6.02
N VAL A 308 18.17 -11.85 -6.74
CA VAL A 308 18.90 -10.63 -7.09
C VAL A 308 19.02 -9.66 -5.92
N ALA A 309 18.06 -9.64 -4.99
CA ALA A 309 18.23 -8.95 -3.71
C ALA A 309 19.35 -9.55 -2.87
N GLU A 310 19.46 -10.87 -2.86
CA GLU A 310 20.56 -11.58 -2.21
C GLU A 310 21.90 -11.29 -2.88
N HIS A 311 21.93 -11.28 -4.21
CA HIS A 311 23.11 -10.88 -4.97
C HIS A 311 23.53 -9.43 -4.68
N ALA A 312 22.57 -8.50 -4.62
CA ALA A 312 22.82 -7.10 -4.27
C ALA A 312 23.35 -6.93 -2.83
N CYS A 313 23.00 -7.84 -1.91
CA CYS A 313 23.61 -7.84 -0.58
C CYS A 313 25.13 -8.14 -0.65
N GLY A 314 25.63 -8.78 -1.70
CA GLY A 314 27.05 -9.00 -1.95
C GLY A 314 27.78 -7.83 -2.61
N THR A 315 27.11 -6.73 -2.97
CA THR A 315 27.69 -5.65 -3.78
C THR A 315 28.90 -4.96 -3.15
N ALA A 316 29.07 -5.01 -1.83
CA ALA A 316 30.21 -4.40 -1.15
C ALA A 316 31.57 -4.93 -1.65
N SER A 317 31.71 -6.25 -1.81
CA SER A 317 32.93 -6.85 -2.37
C SER A 317 33.03 -6.62 -3.89
N MET A 318 31.88 -6.61 -4.59
CA MET A 318 31.84 -6.38 -6.04
C MET A 318 32.19 -4.95 -6.45
N GLN A 319 32.08 -3.97 -5.53
CA GLN A 319 32.48 -2.59 -5.77
C GLN A 319 33.97 -2.32 -5.47
N MET A 320 34.71 -3.30 -4.95
CA MET A 320 36.13 -3.12 -4.69
C MET A 320 36.88 -2.76 -5.97
N GLY A 321 37.71 -1.74 -5.85
CA GLY A 321 38.60 -1.29 -6.90
C GLY A 321 39.80 -2.22 -7.08
N ASN A 322 40.62 -1.92 -8.07
CA ASN A 322 41.90 -2.59 -8.26
C ASN A 322 43.02 -1.66 -7.79
N PHE A 323 44.04 -2.22 -7.15
CA PHE A 323 45.24 -1.49 -6.74
C PHE A 323 46.46 -2.29 -7.18
N ALA A 324 47.39 -1.63 -7.87
CA ALA A 324 48.66 -2.18 -8.31
C ALA A 324 49.78 -1.25 -7.81
N SER A 325 50.54 -1.72 -6.84
CA SER A 325 51.71 -1.01 -6.31
C SER A 325 52.89 -1.10 -7.28
N ASN A 326 53.65 0.00 -7.41
CA ASN A 326 54.88 0.08 -8.19
C ASN A 326 54.76 -0.48 -9.61
N MET A 327 53.73 -0.04 -10.34
CA MET A 327 53.56 -0.38 -11.77
C MET A 327 54.75 0.14 -12.60
N SER A 328 55.32 1.27 -12.18
CA SER A 328 56.58 1.84 -12.64
C SER A 328 57.27 2.51 -11.46
N ASN A 329 58.59 2.74 -11.53
CA ASN A 329 59.41 3.23 -10.44
C ASN A 329 58.77 4.39 -9.66
N GLY A 330 58.23 4.10 -8.48
CA GLY A 330 57.58 5.09 -7.59
C GLY A 330 56.17 5.52 -7.99
N ILE A 331 55.52 4.82 -8.93
CA ILE A 331 54.17 5.09 -9.42
C ILE A 331 53.25 3.92 -9.06
N ASP A 332 52.30 4.19 -8.17
CA ASP A 332 51.18 3.30 -7.89
C ASP A 332 50.00 3.59 -8.82
N ASN A 333 49.26 2.55 -9.18
CA ASN A 333 48.04 2.66 -9.96
C ASN A 333 46.86 2.12 -9.16
N TYR A 334 45.75 2.85 -9.18
CA TYR A 334 44.50 2.39 -8.57
C TYR A 334 43.30 2.74 -9.45
N ALA A 335 42.28 1.89 -9.39
CA ALA A 335 41.01 2.07 -10.07
C ALA A 335 39.87 1.99 -9.05
N ILE A 336 38.99 2.99 -9.05
CA ILE A 336 37.82 3.07 -8.16
C ILE A 336 36.54 3.00 -9.00
N ARG A 337 35.53 2.30 -8.49
CA ARG A 337 34.20 2.24 -9.11
C ARG A 337 33.30 3.28 -8.45
N GLU A 338 32.88 4.28 -9.21
CA GLU A 338 31.96 5.32 -8.74
C GLU A 338 30.57 5.19 -9.37
N PRO A 339 29.50 5.60 -8.66
CA PRO A 339 28.17 5.68 -9.26
C PRO A 339 28.13 6.78 -10.33
N LEU A 340 27.32 6.55 -11.35
CA LEU A 340 27.25 7.41 -12.54
C LEU A 340 26.27 8.56 -12.39
N GLY A 341 25.16 8.39 -11.65
CA GLY A 341 24.14 9.44 -11.53
C GLY A 341 22.71 8.92 -11.39
N VAL A 342 21.82 9.58 -12.12
CA VAL A 342 20.43 9.15 -12.30
C VAL A 342 20.39 8.12 -13.43
N CYS A 343 19.87 6.94 -13.12
CA CYS A 343 19.62 5.85 -14.06
C CYS A 343 18.13 5.73 -14.32
N ALA A 344 17.75 5.32 -15.53
CA ALA A 344 16.37 5.03 -15.88
C ALA A 344 16.21 3.59 -16.37
N GLY A 345 15.09 2.96 -15.99
CA GLY A 345 14.75 1.61 -16.38
C GLY A 345 13.37 1.53 -17.00
N ILE A 346 13.27 0.91 -18.18
CA ILE A 346 12.00 0.63 -18.85
C ILE A 346 11.78 -0.88 -18.83
N CYS A 347 10.66 -1.31 -18.25
CA CYS A 347 10.35 -2.72 -18.02
C CYS A 347 9.18 -3.22 -18.89
N PRO A 348 9.23 -4.49 -19.32
CA PRO A 348 8.17 -5.16 -20.07
C PRO A 348 7.06 -5.73 -19.16
N SER A 349 5.97 -6.20 -19.75
CA SER A 349 4.82 -6.81 -19.04
C SER A 349 4.91 -8.32 -18.80
N ASN A 350 6.06 -8.95 -19.08
CA ASN A 350 6.19 -10.41 -18.91
C ASN A 350 6.65 -10.77 -17.48
N PHE A 351 7.46 -9.92 -16.85
CA PHE A 351 8.04 -10.14 -15.53
C PHE A 351 8.04 -8.83 -14.71
N PRO A 352 6.87 -8.41 -14.20
CA PRO A 352 6.68 -7.11 -13.55
C PRO A 352 7.32 -6.99 -12.15
N ALA A 353 7.81 -8.08 -11.55
CA ALA A 353 8.57 -8.03 -10.29
C ALA A 353 10.06 -8.29 -10.53
N MET A 354 10.40 -9.34 -11.29
CA MET A 354 11.78 -9.76 -11.48
C MET A 354 12.61 -8.72 -12.25
N VAL A 355 12.11 -8.19 -13.36
CA VAL A 355 12.88 -7.25 -14.20
C VAL A 355 13.15 -5.93 -13.47
N PRO A 356 12.17 -5.29 -12.79
CA PRO A 356 12.46 -4.14 -11.95
C PRO A 356 13.54 -4.40 -10.91
N LEU A 357 13.46 -5.53 -10.18
CA LEU A 357 14.45 -5.90 -9.17
C LEU A 357 15.85 -6.08 -9.77
N TRP A 358 15.97 -6.58 -10.99
CA TRP A 358 17.26 -6.68 -11.68
C TRP A 358 17.89 -5.32 -11.97
N MET A 359 17.07 -4.31 -12.23
CA MET A 359 17.53 -3.00 -12.68
C MET A 359 17.75 -2.04 -11.51
N PHE A 360 16.69 -1.70 -10.77
CA PHE A 360 16.78 -0.64 -9.77
C PHE A 360 17.62 -1.08 -8.57
N LEU A 361 17.55 -2.35 -8.18
CA LEU A 361 18.19 -2.83 -6.96
C LEU A 361 19.71 -2.76 -7.06
N VAL A 362 20.27 -3.24 -8.17
CA VAL A 362 21.71 -3.18 -8.44
C VAL A 362 22.15 -1.72 -8.58
N ALA A 363 21.40 -0.91 -9.35
CA ALA A 363 21.74 0.49 -9.55
C ALA A 363 21.76 1.29 -8.23
N VAL A 364 20.73 1.12 -7.40
CA VAL A 364 20.58 1.78 -6.10
C VAL A 364 21.63 1.32 -5.11
N THR A 365 21.93 0.01 -5.06
CA THR A 365 22.99 -0.52 -4.18
C THR A 365 24.36 0.01 -4.55
N CYS A 366 24.60 0.22 -5.85
CA CYS A 366 25.83 0.85 -6.33
C CYS A 366 25.96 2.35 -5.98
N GLY A 367 24.89 2.99 -5.48
CA GLY A 367 24.87 4.41 -5.11
C GLY A 367 24.22 5.32 -6.15
N ASN A 368 23.57 4.77 -7.18
CA ASN A 368 22.81 5.56 -8.16
C ASN A 368 21.40 5.85 -7.65
N THR A 369 20.75 6.83 -8.27
CA THR A 369 19.30 7.01 -8.14
C THR A 369 18.61 6.44 -9.38
N PHE A 370 17.35 6.04 -9.24
CA PHE A 370 16.67 5.25 -10.25
C PHE A 370 15.27 5.76 -10.55
N ILE A 371 14.96 5.89 -11.83
CA ILE A 371 13.62 6.18 -12.36
C ILE A 371 13.13 4.94 -13.09
N LEU A 372 12.08 4.31 -12.58
CA LEU A 372 11.51 3.10 -13.12
C LEU A 372 10.21 3.41 -13.89
N LYS A 373 10.12 2.95 -15.14
CA LYS A 373 8.91 2.95 -15.95
C LYS A 373 8.43 1.51 -16.14
N PRO A 374 7.57 0.99 -15.24
CA PRO A 374 7.00 -0.34 -15.39
C PRO A 374 6.00 -0.36 -16.54
N SER A 375 5.64 -1.55 -17.04
CA SER A 375 4.64 -1.64 -18.09
C SER A 375 3.27 -1.15 -17.58
N GLU A 376 2.57 -0.44 -18.45
CA GLU A 376 1.21 0.06 -18.26
C GLU A 376 0.17 -1.06 -18.13
N LYS A 377 0.54 -2.31 -18.43
CA LYS A 377 -0.35 -3.48 -18.35
C LYS A 377 -0.37 -4.14 -16.97
N ASP A 378 0.71 -4.03 -16.20
CA ASP A 378 0.91 -4.73 -14.92
C ASP A 378 1.81 -3.94 -13.93
N PRO A 379 1.41 -2.72 -13.55
CA PRO A 379 2.22 -1.83 -12.72
C PRO A 379 2.24 -2.22 -11.22
N GLY A 380 1.28 -3.02 -10.76
CA GLY A 380 0.99 -3.19 -9.34
C GLY A 380 2.13 -3.84 -8.57
N ALA A 381 2.85 -4.77 -9.19
CA ALA A 381 4.01 -5.42 -8.57
C ALA A 381 5.13 -4.39 -8.30
N SER A 382 5.39 -3.49 -9.26
CA SER A 382 6.41 -2.45 -9.11
C SER A 382 6.06 -1.43 -8.01
N ILE A 383 4.79 -1.07 -7.87
CA ILE A 383 4.33 -0.20 -6.78
C ILE A 383 4.50 -0.89 -5.42
N THR A 384 4.09 -2.15 -5.30
CA THR A 384 4.27 -2.91 -4.05
C THR A 384 5.75 -3.02 -3.68
N LEU A 385 6.63 -3.32 -4.64
CA LEU A 385 8.07 -3.35 -4.41
C LEU A 385 8.63 -1.99 -3.95
N SER A 386 8.05 -0.90 -4.44
CA SER A 386 8.45 0.45 -4.03
C SER A 386 7.99 0.81 -2.61
N GLU A 387 6.82 0.34 -2.18
CA GLU A 387 6.36 0.44 -0.79
C GLU A 387 7.34 -0.28 0.13
N LEU A 388 7.75 -1.50 -0.24
CA LEU A 388 8.72 -2.29 0.52
C LEU A 388 10.10 -1.62 0.55
N ALA A 389 10.53 -1.00 -0.55
CA ALA A 389 11.79 -0.27 -0.61
C ALA A 389 11.79 0.96 0.33
N LEU A 390 10.67 1.69 0.41
CA LEU A 390 10.51 2.79 1.36
C LEU A 390 10.47 2.28 2.81
N GLU A 391 9.77 1.17 3.07
CA GLU A 391 9.72 0.51 4.40
C GLU A 391 11.12 0.01 4.83
N ALA A 392 11.94 -0.47 3.90
CA ALA A 392 13.32 -0.89 4.15
C ALA A 392 14.23 0.28 4.60
N GLY A 393 13.80 1.53 4.38
CA GLY A 393 14.54 2.74 4.74
C GLY A 393 15.26 3.41 3.57
N LEU A 394 14.84 3.13 2.33
CA LEU A 394 15.40 3.81 1.16
C LEU A 394 15.13 5.32 1.23
N PRO A 395 16.14 6.19 1.02
CA PRO A 395 15.92 7.63 1.08
C PRO A 395 14.96 8.12 0.00
N LYS A 396 14.23 9.19 0.34
CA LYS A 396 13.24 9.81 -0.55
C LYS A 396 13.91 10.31 -1.81
N GLY A 397 13.37 9.91 -2.96
CA GLY A 397 13.87 10.31 -4.28
C GLY A 397 14.96 9.40 -4.85
N VAL A 398 15.46 8.40 -4.11
CA VAL A 398 16.42 7.43 -4.66
C VAL A 398 15.75 6.48 -5.64
N LEU A 399 14.52 6.04 -5.35
CA LEU A 399 13.65 5.32 -6.28
C LEU A 399 12.45 6.19 -6.59
N ASN A 400 12.20 6.42 -7.88
CA ASN A 400 10.99 7.05 -8.38
C ASN A 400 10.35 6.13 -9.43
N ILE A 401 9.02 6.05 -9.43
CA ILE A 401 8.23 5.28 -10.39
C ILE A 401 7.37 6.25 -11.16
N VAL A 402 7.51 6.21 -12.49
CA VAL A 402 6.74 7.04 -13.41
C VAL A 402 6.03 6.13 -14.39
N HIS A 403 4.70 6.24 -14.44
CA HIS A 403 3.90 5.52 -15.42
C HIS A 403 3.74 6.28 -16.73
N GLY A 404 3.51 5.57 -17.83
CA GLY A 404 3.28 6.20 -19.14
C GLY A 404 3.61 5.27 -20.29
N THR A 405 3.44 5.72 -21.52
CA THR A 405 3.69 4.94 -22.74
C THR A 405 4.93 5.48 -23.48
N HIS A 406 4.80 5.82 -24.76
CA HIS A 406 5.90 6.25 -25.61
C HIS A 406 6.44 7.63 -25.24
N ASP A 407 5.57 8.55 -24.78
CA ASP A 407 5.99 9.93 -24.48
C ASP A 407 6.99 9.99 -23.33
N ILE A 408 6.76 9.19 -22.28
CA ILE A 408 7.69 9.08 -21.14
C ILE A 408 8.96 8.35 -21.55
N VAL A 409 8.88 7.30 -22.38
CA VAL A 409 10.06 6.61 -22.90
C VAL A 409 10.93 7.57 -23.72
N ASN A 410 10.31 8.36 -24.60
CA ASN A 410 11.02 9.39 -25.37
C ASN A 410 11.63 10.44 -24.45
N SER A 411 10.88 10.91 -23.44
CA SER A 411 11.38 11.88 -22.46
C SER A 411 12.60 11.35 -21.70
N ILE A 412 12.60 10.06 -21.30
CA ILE A 412 13.77 9.40 -20.68
C ILE A 412 14.95 9.34 -21.66
N CYS A 413 14.69 8.98 -22.91
CA CYS A 413 15.72 8.87 -23.94
C CYS A 413 16.31 10.23 -24.35
N ASP A 414 15.54 11.32 -24.26
CA ASP A 414 15.93 12.68 -24.69
C ASP A 414 16.53 13.55 -23.57
N ASP A 415 16.33 13.18 -22.30
CA ASP A 415 16.85 13.94 -21.15
C ASP A 415 18.37 13.73 -20.94
N ASP A 416 19.18 14.46 -21.70
CA ASP A 416 20.65 14.29 -21.79
C ASP A 416 21.41 14.85 -20.57
N ASP A 417 20.83 15.83 -19.90
CA ASP A 417 21.49 16.52 -18.80
C ASP A 417 21.44 15.71 -17.50
N ASP A 418 20.30 15.09 -17.20
CA ASP A 418 20.08 14.47 -15.89
C ASP A 418 20.16 12.94 -15.92
N VAL A 419 19.63 12.27 -16.95
CA VAL A 419 19.63 10.81 -17.06
C VAL A 419 20.89 10.32 -17.77
N LYS A 420 21.81 9.69 -17.04
CA LYS A 420 23.11 9.24 -17.59
C LYS A 420 23.06 7.87 -18.23
N ILE A 421 22.12 7.03 -17.79
CA ILE A 421 22.00 5.65 -18.23
C ILE A 421 20.55 5.27 -18.44
N VAL A 422 20.30 4.55 -19.53
CA VAL A 422 19.03 3.88 -19.77
C VAL A 422 19.23 2.38 -19.87
N SER A 423 18.33 1.65 -19.22
CA SER A 423 18.26 0.21 -19.24
C SER A 423 16.90 -0.19 -19.80
N PHE A 424 16.88 -0.98 -20.86
CA PHE A 424 15.67 -1.34 -21.59
C PHE A 424 15.53 -2.86 -21.72
N VAL A 425 14.35 -3.37 -21.44
CA VAL A 425 13.98 -4.76 -21.69
C VAL A 425 12.63 -4.76 -22.38
N GLY A 426 12.53 -5.34 -23.59
CA GLY A 426 11.29 -5.32 -24.35
C GLY A 426 11.37 -6.04 -25.70
N SER A 427 10.43 -5.70 -26.58
CA SER A 427 10.39 -6.24 -27.94
C SER A 427 11.55 -5.73 -28.79
N GLU A 428 11.93 -6.47 -29.83
CA GLU A 428 13.04 -6.09 -30.72
C GLU A 428 12.90 -4.67 -31.29
N THR A 429 11.73 -4.30 -31.81
CA THR A 429 11.51 -2.97 -32.40
C THR A 429 11.65 -1.84 -31.37
N ALA A 430 11.09 -2.04 -30.17
CA ALA A 430 11.18 -1.07 -29.09
C ALA A 430 12.59 -1.01 -28.50
N SER A 431 13.28 -2.14 -28.38
CA SER A 431 14.67 -2.26 -27.94
C SER A 431 15.64 -1.59 -28.91
N MET A 432 15.44 -1.74 -30.22
CA MET A 432 16.24 -1.06 -31.24
C MET A 432 16.03 0.44 -31.22
N TYR A 433 14.79 0.90 -31.06
CA TYR A 433 14.47 2.31 -30.92
C TYR A 433 15.07 2.89 -29.62
N GLY A 434 14.85 2.21 -28.50
CA GLY A 434 15.37 2.54 -27.17
C GLY A 434 16.90 2.43 -27.05
N TYR A 435 17.57 1.72 -27.97
CA TYR A 435 19.03 1.72 -28.07
C TYR A 435 19.53 2.88 -28.94
N LYS A 436 18.97 3.05 -30.16
CA LYS A 436 19.45 4.04 -31.13
C LYS A 436 19.28 5.48 -30.65
N ARG A 437 18.12 5.82 -30.07
CA ARG A 437 17.78 7.19 -29.67
C ARG A 437 18.71 7.74 -28.58
N PRO A 438 18.88 7.11 -27.41
CA PRO A 438 19.81 7.59 -26.39
C PRO A 438 21.29 7.45 -26.79
N SER A 439 21.64 6.45 -27.62
CA SER A 439 23.01 6.33 -28.14
C SER A 439 23.40 7.49 -29.06
N ALA A 440 22.45 8.04 -29.83
CA ALA A 440 22.67 9.23 -30.65
C ALA A 440 23.02 10.46 -29.79
N SER A 441 22.47 10.55 -28.59
CA SER A 441 22.79 11.58 -27.58
C SER A 441 24.04 11.26 -26.75
N GLY A 442 24.74 10.15 -27.00
CA GLY A 442 25.93 9.74 -26.25
C GLY A 442 25.64 9.14 -24.87
N LYS A 443 24.39 8.83 -24.54
CA LYS A 443 24.04 8.12 -23.29
C LYS A 443 24.49 6.68 -23.34
N ARG A 444 24.89 6.16 -22.18
CA ARG A 444 25.20 4.74 -22.03
C ARG A 444 23.88 3.97 -21.96
N VAL A 445 23.64 3.11 -22.94
CA VAL A 445 22.58 2.10 -22.86
C VAL A 445 23.21 0.84 -22.31
N ILE A 446 22.89 0.47 -21.06
CA ILE A 446 23.55 -0.66 -20.38
C ILE A 446 23.04 -2.01 -20.89
N GLN A 447 21.73 -2.13 -21.10
CA GLN A 447 21.12 -3.35 -21.61
C GLN A 447 19.95 -2.98 -22.51
N SER A 448 19.92 -3.59 -23.69
CA SER A 448 18.76 -3.62 -24.57
C SER A 448 18.48 -5.10 -24.82
N ASN A 449 17.76 -5.72 -23.89
CA ASN A 449 17.39 -7.12 -24.03
C ASN A 449 16.26 -7.20 -25.05
N MET A 450 16.56 -7.81 -26.20
CA MET A 450 15.69 -7.88 -27.37
C MET A 450 14.85 -9.15 -27.35
N GLY A 451 13.95 -9.26 -28.33
CA GLY A 451 13.21 -10.49 -28.60
C GLY A 451 14.14 -11.68 -28.82
N ALA A 452 13.65 -12.87 -28.53
CA ALA A 452 14.40 -14.11 -28.63
C ALA A 452 13.60 -15.17 -29.39
N LYS A 453 14.33 -16.00 -30.13
CA LYS A 453 13.80 -17.18 -30.82
C LYS A 453 14.67 -18.36 -30.40
N ASN A 454 14.37 -18.93 -29.23
CA ASN A 454 15.21 -19.97 -28.64
C ASN A 454 14.94 -21.31 -29.32
N HIS A 455 16.03 -21.99 -29.67
CA HIS A 455 16.00 -23.30 -30.30
C HIS A 455 16.43 -24.35 -29.27
N ALA A 456 15.69 -25.45 -29.16
CA ALA A 456 16.10 -26.63 -28.42
C ALA A 456 16.53 -27.71 -29.41
N ILE A 457 17.78 -28.18 -29.30
CA ILE A 457 18.29 -29.26 -30.12
C ILE A 457 18.20 -30.55 -29.31
N VAL A 458 17.48 -31.54 -29.82
CA VAL A 458 17.31 -32.85 -29.20
C VAL A 458 18.16 -33.84 -29.97
N MET A 459 19.21 -34.31 -29.31
CA MET A 459 20.13 -35.32 -29.82
C MET A 459 19.55 -36.73 -29.63
N PRO A 460 19.98 -37.74 -30.41
CA PRO A 460 19.45 -39.11 -30.31
C PRO A 460 19.70 -39.79 -28.96
N ASP A 461 20.72 -39.35 -28.22
CA ASP A 461 21.08 -39.83 -26.88
C ASP A 461 20.29 -39.15 -25.74
N ALA A 462 19.40 -38.20 -26.07
CA ALA A 462 18.62 -37.48 -25.08
C ALA A 462 17.59 -38.37 -24.38
N SER A 463 17.48 -38.26 -23.06
CA SER A 463 16.44 -38.93 -22.27
C SER A 463 15.06 -38.43 -22.70
N MET A 464 14.20 -39.34 -23.15
CA MET A 464 12.91 -38.99 -23.73
C MET A 464 11.98 -38.28 -22.73
N ASP A 465 11.76 -38.87 -21.57
CA ASP A 465 10.81 -38.32 -20.57
C ASP A 465 11.29 -36.98 -19.99
N THR A 466 12.60 -36.84 -19.73
CA THR A 466 13.17 -35.61 -19.20
C THR A 466 13.07 -34.47 -20.20
N THR A 467 13.40 -34.76 -21.46
CA THR A 467 13.37 -33.78 -22.55
C THR A 467 11.96 -33.31 -22.84
N LEU A 468 10.99 -34.22 -22.95
CA LEU A 468 9.59 -33.87 -23.20
C LEU A 468 9.02 -33.00 -22.09
N ASN A 469 9.28 -33.33 -20.81
CA ASN A 469 8.85 -32.51 -19.68
C ASN A 469 9.49 -31.11 -19.71
N ALA A 470 10.79 -31.02 -20.04
CA ALA A 470 11.49 -29.74 -20.17
C ALA A 470 10.94 -28.90 -21.33
N LEU A 471 10.67 -29.52 -22.48
CA LEU A 471 10.08 -28.85 -23.65
C LEU A 471 8.68 -28.31 -23.36
N VAL A 472 7.83 -29.10 -22.67
CA VAL A 472 6.49 -28.66 -22.28
C VAL A 472 6.57 -27.49 -21.31
N ALA A 473 7.42 -27.57 -20.29
CA ALA A 473 7.58 -26.50 -19.31
C ALA A 473 8.17 -25.21 -19.92
N ALA A 474 9.17 -25.34 -20.80
CA ALA A 474 9.83 -24.20 -21.43
C ALA A 474 9.02 -23.58 -22.58
N GLY A 475 8.24 -24.39 -23.31
CA GLY A 475 7.38 -23.95 -24.41
C GLY A 475 6.08 -23.31 -23.94
N PHE A 476 5.34 -24.00 -23.06
CA PHE A 476 3.98 -23.58 -22.66
C PHE A 476 3.93 -22.85 -21.31
N GLY A 477 5.03 -22.84 -20.54
CA GLY A 477 5.12 -22.13 -19.26
C GLY A 477 4.80 -20.64 -19.41
N SER A 478 3.90 -20.12 -18.55
CA SER A 478 3.37 -18.75 -18.65
C SER A 478 2.83 -18.36 -20.04
N ALA A 479 2.18 -19.31 -20.72
CA ALA A 479 1.63 -19.18 -22.07
C ALA A 479 2.68 -18.84 -23.14
N GLY A 480 3.95 -19.23 -22.93
CA GLY A 480 5.04 -18.97 -23.87
C GLY A 480 5.49 -17.52 -23.95
N GLN A 481 4.97 -16.65 -23.08
CA GLN A 481 5.29 -15.21 -23.07
C GLN A 481 6.57 -14.92 -22.26
N LYS A 482 7.61 -15.74 -22.40
CA LYS A 482 8.93 -15.51 -21.78
C LYS A 482 9.95 -15.30 -22.89
N CYS A 483 10.91 -14.41 -22.69
CA CYS A 483 12.06 -14.30 -23.59
C CYS A 483 12.91 -15.57 -23.63
N MET A 484 12.85 -16.41 -22.60
CA MET A 484 13.56 -17.71 -22.55
C MET A 484 12.70 -18.88 -23.04
N THR A 485 11.49 -18.64 -23.56
CA THR A 485 10.62 -19.70 -24.07
C THR A 485 11.25 -20.35 -25.29
N ILE A 486 11.21 -21.69 -25.34
CA ILE A 486 11.63 -22.46 -26.51
C ILE A 486 10.55 -22.34 -27.58
N SER A 487 10.90 -21.71 -28.70
CA SER A 487 9.97 -21.49 -29.81
C SER A 487 10.11 -22.52 -30.92
N THR A 488 11.29 -23.16 -31.02
CA THR A 488 11.61 -24.11 -32.08
C THR A 488 12.34 -25.29 -31.46
N VAL A 489 11.95 -26.51 -31.83
CA VAL A 489 12.65 -27.74 -31.45
C VAL A 489 13.22 -28.38 -32.71
N ILE A 490 14.48 -28.78 -32.66
CA ILE A 490 15.20 -29.44 -33.76
C ILE A 490 15.54 -30.85 -33.28
N PHE A 491 14.88 -31.85 -33.86
CA PHE A 491 15.18 -33.26 -33.60
C PHE A 491 16.21 -33.75 -34.61
N VAL A 492 17.28 -34.35 -34.11
CA VAL A 492 18.32 -34.99 -34.92
C VAL A 492 17.90 -36.44 -35.18
N GLU A 493 18.01 -36.90 -36.44
CA GLU A 493 17.65 -38.27 -36.91
C GLU A 493 16.15 -38.64 -36.97
N GLY A 494 15.24 -37.67 -36.82
CA GLY A 494 13.80 -37.83 -37.08
C GLY A 494 12.91 -37.64 -35.86
N SER A 495 11.74 -37.06 -36.06
CA SER A 495 10.85 -36.56 -34.98
C SER A 495 9.68 -37.48 -34.61
N HIS A 496 9.38 -38.50 -35.41
CA HIS A 496 8.14 -39.28 -35.29
C HIS A 496 7.89 -39.88 -33.90
N LEU A 497 8.93 -40.38 -33.22
CA LEU A 497 8.79 -40.97 -31.87
C LEU A 497 8.53 -39.94 -30.77
N TRP A 498 8.89 -38.68 -31.01
CA TRP A 498 8.80 -37.59 -30.04
C TRP A 498 7.48 -36.82 -30.15
N GLU A 499 6.95 -36.70 -31.35
CA GLU A 499 5.74 -35.94 -31.65
C GLU A 499 4.51 -36.50 -30.94
N ASP A 500 4.26 -37.81 -31.02
CA ASP A 500 3.07 -38.43 -30.42
C ASP A 500 3.02 -38.23 -28.90
N LYS A 501 4.16 -38.48 -28.22
CA LYS A 501 4.27 -38.29 -26.77
C LYS A 501 4.18 -36.81 -26.37
N LEU A 502 4.72 -35.91 -27.18
CA LEU A 502 4.58 -34.47 -26.94
C LEU A 502 3.11 -34.04 -27.04
N VAL A 503 2.38 -34.55 -28.03
CA VAL A 503 0.95 -34.26 -28.21
C VAL A 503 0.13 -34.78 -27.02
N GLU A 504 0.42 -35.97 -26.51
CA GLU A 504 -0.24 -36.50 -25.31
C GLU A 504 0.00 -35.63 -24.08
N LEU A 505 1.25 -35.22 -23.85
CA LEU A 505 1.61 -34.35 -22.72
C LEU A 505 0.95 -32.97 -22.84
N VAL A 506 0.92 -32.39 -24.03
CA VAL A 506 0.26 -31.10 -24.26
C VAL A 506 -1.25 -31.19 -24.06
N LYS A 507 -1.90 -32.28 -24.50
CA LYS A 507 -3.33 -32.53 -24.25
C LYS A 507 -3.65 -32.65 -22.76
N SER A 508 -2.69 -33.11 -21.95
CA SER A 508 -2.86 -33.22 -20.49
C SER A 508 -2.81 -31.87 -19.76
N LEU A 509 -2.33 -30.79 -20.42
CA LEU A 509 -2.25 -29.47 -19.82
C LEU A 509 -3.65 -28.87 -19.62
N LYS A 510 -3.93 -28.46 -18.38
CA LYS A 510 -5.19 -27.80 -18.03
C LYS A 510 -5.06 -26.30 -18.20
N SER A 511 -5.75 -25.71 -19.19
CA SER A 511 -6.05 -24.29 -19.21
C SER A 511 -7.24 -24.02 -18.30
N LYS A 512 -7.00 -23.56 -17.06
CA LYS A 512 -8.07 -23.06 -16.21
C LYS A 512 -7.89 -21.57 -15.96
N SER A 513 -8.92 -20.79 -16.27
CA SER A 513 -9.12 -19.48 -15.68
C SER A 513 -9.41 -19.69 -14.19
N TRP A 514 -8.64 -19.02 -13.33
CA TRP A 514 -8.94 -18.98 -11.91
C TRP A 514 -10.07 -17.96 -11.69
N ASN A 515 -11.23 -18.45 -11.23
CA ASN A 515 -12.29 -17.66 -10.62
C ASN A 515 -12.24 -17.85 -9.11
#